data_AF-A0A831LHP4-F1
#
_entry.id   AF-A0A831LHP4-F1
#
_cell.length_a   1.000
_cell.length_b   1.000
_cell.length_c   1.000
_cell.angle_alpha   90.00
_cell.angle_beta   90.00
_cell.angle_gamma   90.00
#
_symmetry.space_group_name_H-M   'P 1'
#
loop_
_entity.id
_entity.type
_entity.pdbx_description
1 polymer ?
#
loop_
_entity_poly.entity_id
_entity_poly.type
_entity_poly.pdbx_seq_one_letter_code
_entity_poly.pdbx_strand_id
1 'polypeptide(L)'
;AAMELKDGTIVTGKNSPLMHAASALVLNAVKRLADIPDRIPLLSPSILESVGALKERIFGSRSVSLDLSEVLICLSINAATNPMAQLALDKLPELQGAEVHITHIPTPGDDSGLRRFGINLTTDPHFATKHLFVG
;
A
#
# COMPACT_ATOMS: atom_id res chain seq x y z
N ALA A 1 5.04 -0.31 -9.54
CA ALA A 1 4.56 -1.61 -9.06
C ALA A 1 3.35 -2.01 -9.88
N ALA A 2 3.21 -3.27 -10.25
CA ALA A 2 2.07 -3.80 -11.01
C ALA A 2 1.61 -5.13 -10.43
N MET A 3 0.32 -5.42 -10.53
CA MET A 3 -0.34 -6.64 -10.07
C MET A 3 -1.29 -7.14 -11.15
N GLU A 4 -1.28 -8.43 -11.41
CA GLU A 4 -2.32 -9.10 -12.18
C GLU A 4 -3.39 -9.67 -11.24
N LEU A 5 -4.64 -9.25 -11.43
CA LEU A 5 -5.79 -9.79 -10.71
C LEU A 5 -6.27 -11.10 -11.34
N LYS A 6 -7.12 -11.85 -10.62
CA LYS A 6 -7.65 -13.15 -11.07
C LYS A 6 -8.42 -13.09 -12.40
N ASP A 7 -8.96 -11.92 -12.75
CA ASP A 7 -9.67 -11.67 -14.01
C ASP A 7 -8.72 -11.27 -15.17
N GLY A 8 -7.40 -11.27 -14.94
CA GLY A 8 -6.38 -10.82 -15.89
C GLY A 8 -6.21 -9.29 -15.95
N THR A 9 -6.96 -8.51 -15.15
CA THR A 9 -6.80 -7.07 -15.09
C THR A 9 -5.43 -6.72 -14.49
N ILE A 10 -4.66 -5.87 -15.18
CA ILE A 10 -3.43 -5.29 -14.64
C ILE A 10 -3.74 -4.01 -13.88
N VAL A 11 -3.41 -4.00 -12.59
CA VAL A 11 -3.48 -2.83 -11.72
C VAL A 11 -2.06 -2.32 -11.45
N THR A 12 -1.90 -1.01 -11.35
CA THR A 12 -0.59 -0.38 -11.11
C THR A 12 -0.61 0.52 -9.88
N GLY A 13 0.58 0.69 -9.29
CA GLY A 13 0.85 1.60 -8.20
C GLY A 13 2.16 2.34 -8.44
N LYS A 14 2.20 3.61 -8.04
CA LYS A 14 3.35 4.50 -8.20
C LYS A 14 3.67 5.19 -6.87
N ASN A 15 4.95 5.51 -6.69
CA ASN A 15 5.37 6.31 -5.55
C ASN A 15 4.72 7.70 -5.63
N SER A 16 4.35 8.23 -4.47
CA SER A 16 3.79 9.56 -4.31
C SER A 16 4.33 10.18 -3.03
N PRO A 17 4.12 11.49 -2.79
CA PRO A 17 4.44 12.10 -1.50
C PRO A 17 3.69 11.47 -0.32
N LEU A 18 2.54 10.86 -0.57
CA LEU A 18 1.67 10.28 0.46
C LEU A 18 2.00 8.83 0.78
N MET A 19 2.38 8.02 -0.22
CA MET A 19 2.56 6.58 -0.05
C MET A 19 3.47 5.95 -1.10
N HIS A 20 4.05 4.80 -0.73
CA HIS A 20 4.87 3.98 -1.62
C HIS A 20 4.04 3.34 -2.74
N ALA A 21 4.74 2.91 -3.79
CA ALA A 21 4.15 2.24 -4.94
C ALA A 21 3.45 0.93 -4.57
N ALA A 22 3.96 0.18 -3.59
CA ALA A 22 3.33 -1.04 -3.09
C ALA A 22 2.00 -0.74 -2.39
N SER A 23 1.97 0.26 -1.51
CA SER A 23 0.75 0.71 -0.82
C SER A 23 -0.30 1.20 -1.82
N ALA A 24 0.10 2.04 -2.78
CA ALA A 24 -0.78 2.53 -3.83
C ALA A 24 -1.34 1.39 -4.70
N LEU A 25 -0.49 0.40 -5.04
CA LEU A 25 -0.90 -0.78 -5.80
C LEU A 25 -2.00 -1.56 -5.08
N VAL A 26 -1.80 -1.85 -3.79
CA VAL A 26 -2.77 -2.61 -2.98
C VAL A 26 -4.08 -1.84 -2.87
N LEU A 27 -4.05 -0.53 -2.57
CA LEU A 27 -5.27 0.28 -2.52
C LEU A 27 -6.02 0.29 -3.86
N ASN A 28 -5.31 0.43 -4.98
CA ASN A 28 -5.92 0.40 -6.31
C ASN A 28 -6.52 -0.97 -6.63
N ALA A 29 -5.85 -2.05 -6.23
CA ALA A 29 -6.32 -3.42 -6.45
C ALA A 29 -7.61 -3.68 -5.67
N VAL A 30 -7.65 -3.36 -4.37
CA VAL A 30 -8.86 -3.55 -3.58
C VAL A 30 -10.00 -2.65 -4.01
N LYS A 31 -9.73 -1.41 -4.46
CA LYS A 31 -10.77 -0.55 -5.07
C LYS A 31 -11.37 -1.20 -6.29
N ARG A 32 -10.53 -1.78 -7.17
CA ARG A 32 -10.99 -2.48 -8.37
C ARG A 32 -11.85 -3.70 -8.03
N LEU A 33 -11.41 -4.52 -7.08
CA LEU A 33 -12.14 -5.73 -6.65
C LEU A 33 -13.46 -5.39 -5.94
N ALA A 34 -13.52 -4.23 -5.28
CA ALA A 34 -14.70 -3.72 -4.58
C ALA A 34 -15.62 -2.85 -5.47
N ASP A 35 -15.29 -2.67 -6.75
CA ASP A 35 -15.98 -1.74 -7.67
C ASP A 35 -16.10 -0.30 -7.12
N ILE A 36 -15.06 0.15 -6.42
CA ILE A 36 -14.97 1.49 -5.84
C ILE A 36 -14.34 2.44 -6.88
N PRO A 37 -15.01 3.55 -7.25
CA PRO A 37 -14.45 4.50 -8.21
C PRO A 37 -13.13 5.11 -7.73
N ASP A 38 -12.19 5.33 -8.66
CA ASP A 38 -10.85 5.79 -8.29
C ASP A 38 -10.82 7.14 -7.55
N ARG A 39 -11.76 8.02 -7.85
CA ARG A 39 -11.90 9.32 -7.17
C ARG A 39 -12.28 9.23 -5.69
N ILE A 40 -12.69 8.07 -5.19
CA ILE A 40 -13.11 7.89 -3.79
C ILE A 40 -11.88 7.61 -2.93
N PRO A 41 -11.51 8.49 -1.99
CA PRO A 41 -10.41 8.24 -1.08
C PRO A 41 -10.82 7.18 -0.04
N LEU A 42 -9.97 6.17 0.14
CA LEU A 42 -10.15 5.15 1.17
C LEU A 42 -9.52 5.51 2.51
N LEU A 43 -8.65 6.53 2.55
CA LEU A 43 -8.00 7.02 3.76
C LEU A 43 -8.43 8.46 3.98
N SER A 44 -8.79 8.81 5.22
CA SER A 44 -9.17 10.17 5.57
C SER A 44 -7.92 11.08 5.65
N PRO A 45 -8.03 12.35 5.25
CA PRO A 45 -6.92 13.31 5.37
C PRO A 45 -6.38 13.42 6.81
N SER A 46 -7.27 13.38 7.81
CA SER A 46 -6.87 13.49 9.23
C SER A 46 -5.99 12.33 9.70
N ILE A 47 -6.24 11.10 9.23
CA ILE A 47 -5.38 9.94 9.54
C ILE A 47 -4.02 10.11 8.87
N LEU A 48 -4.00 10.50 7.59
CA LEU A 48 -2.75 10.72 6.84
C LEU A 48 -1.90 11.82 7.49
N GLU A 49 -2.51 12.92 7.91
CA GLU A 49 -1.85 14.01 8.62
C GLU A 49 -1.29 13.56 9.97
N SER A 50 -2.05 12.77 10.72
CA SER A 50 -1.64 12.28 12.04
C SER A 50 -0.43 11.34 11.94
N VAL A 51 -0.46 10.39 11.00
CA VAL A 51 0.66 9.47 10.77
C VAL A 51 1.87 10.21 10.19
N GLY A 52 1.65 11.13 9.25
CA GLY A 52 2.71 11.98 8.71
C GLY A 52 3.40 12.81 9.80
N ALA A 53 2.64 13.42 10.69
CA ALA A 53 3.17 14.20 11.81
C ALA A 53 3.96 13.34 12.81
N LEU A 54 3.52 12.10 13.06
CA LEU A 54 4.26 11.13 13.87
C LEU A 54 5.63 10.83 13.24
N LYS A 55 5.66 10.48 11.95
CA LYS A 55 6.90 10.16 11.23
C LYS A 55 7.86 11.36 11.19
N GLU A 56 7.35 12.54 10.86
CA GLU A 56 8.17 13.75 10.72
C GLU A 56 8.65 14.27 12.08
N ARG A 57 7.72 14.55 13.00
CA ARG A 57 8.01 15.35 14.20
C ARG A 57 8.51 14.52 15.37
N ILE A 58 8.11 13.26 15.46
CA ILE A 58 8.43 12.39 16.60
C ILE A 58 9.53 11.41 16.23
N PHE A 59 9.40 10.72 15.10
CA PHE A 59 10.43 9.76 14.66
C PHE A 59 11.60 10.42 13.91
N GLY A 60 11.44 11.67 13.45
CA GLY A 60 12.48 12.36 12.69
C GLY A 60 12.74 11.72 11.32
N SER A 61 11.77 10.97 10.79
CA SER A 61 11.90 10.27 9.52
C SER A 61 12.06 11.26 8.37
N ARG A 62 13.04 11.01 7.49
CA ARG A 62 13.25 11.82 6.29
C ARG A 62 12.15 11.68 5.24
N SER A 63 11.40 10.58 5.30
CA SER A 63 10.26 10.30 4.43
C SER A 63 9.01 10.13 5.28
N VAL A 64 7.99 10.91 4.96
CA VAL A 64 6.64 10.80 5.54
C VAL A 64 5.72 9.92 4.71
N SER A 65 6.18 9.44 3.55
CA SER A 65 5.41 8.55 2.69
C SER A 65 5.09 7.25 3.42
N LEU A 66 3.84 6.81 3.35
CA LEU A 66 3.38 5.63 4.05
C LEU A 66 3.76 4.35 3.29
N ASP A 67 4.32 3.38 4.01
CA ASP A 67 4.51 2.01 3.51
C ASP A 67 3.21 1.20 3.57
N LEU A 68 3.23 -0.02 3.02
CA LEU A 68 2.04 -0.85 2.95
C LEU A 68 1.50 -1.19 4.35
N SER A 69 2.36 -1.49 5.32
CA SER A 69 1.94 -1.84 6.68
C SER A 69 1.21 -0.68 7.35
N GLU A 70 1.75 0.53 7.23
CA GLU A 70 1.11 1.75 7.73
C GLU A 70 -0.23 2.02 7.05
N VAL A 71 -0.30 1.86 5.71
CA VAL A 71 -1.54 2.03 4.95
C VAL A 71 -2.62 1.04 5.37
N LEU A 72 -2.28 -0.23 5.63
CA LEU A 72 -3.24 -1.24 6.06
C LEU A 72 -3.81 -0.94 7.44
N ILE A 73 -2.97 -0.46 8.37
CA ILE A 73 -3.44 0.00 9.69
C ILE A 73 -4.39 1.18 9.53
N CYS A 74 -4.03 2.17 8.71
CA CYS A 74 -4.87 3.33 8.44
C CYS A 74 -6.21 2.93 7.81
N LEU A 75 -6.19 1.99 6.85
CA LEU A 75 -7.39 1.47 6.20
C LEU A 75 -8.31 0.76 7.20
N SER A 76 -7.74 -0.07 8.09
CA SER A 76 -8.46 -0.75 9.17
C SER A 76 -9.14 0.23 10.12
N ILE A 77 -8.45 1.31 10.52
CA ILE A 77 -9.03 2.33 11.39
C ILE A 77 -10.15 3.07 10.65
N ASN A 78 -9.94 3.43 9.39
CA ASN A 78 -10.93 4.16 8.60
C ASN A 78 -12.18 3.32 8.29
N ALA A 79 -12.03 1.99 8.18
CA ALA A 79 -13.14 1.06 7.96
C ALA A 79 -14.22 1.14 9.06
N ALA A 80 -13.84 1.52 10.29
CA ALA A 80 -14.79 1.69 11.39
C ALA A 80 -15.80 2.83 11.16
N THR A 81 -15.47 3.81 10.31
CA THR A 81 -16.31 4.99 10.06
C THR A 81 -16.59 5.25 8.57
N ASN A 82 -15.98 4.48 7.67
CA ASN A 82 -16.14 4.59 6.22
C ASN A 82 -16.51 3.23 5.61
N PRO A 83 -17.78 3.03 5.19
CA PRO A 83 -18.22 1.78 4.56
C PRO A 83 -17.42 1.39 3.31
N MET A 84 -16.91 2.36 2.54
CA MET A 84 -16.09 2.08 1.35
C MET A 84 -14.71 1.54 1.74
N ALA A 85 -14.15 2.02 2.85
CA ALA A 85 -12.90 1.47 3.39
C ALA A 85 -13.10 0.05 3.93
N GLN A 86 -14.24 -0.24 4.57
CA GLN A 86 -14.60 -1.59 4.99
C GLN A 86 -14.73 -2.53 3.79
N LEU A 87 -15.45 -2.12 2.75
CA LEU A 87 -15.60 -2.92 1.54
C LEU A 87 -14.24 -3.23 0.90
N ALA A 88 -13.34 -2.25 0.84
CA ALA A 88 -11.97 -2.46 0.36
C ALA A 88 -11.17 -3.43 1.25
N LEU A 89 -11.30 -3.32 2.57
CA LEU A 89 -10.65 -4.22 3.53
C LEU A 89 -11.09 -5.69 3.32
N ASP A 90 -12.38 -5.90 3.08
CA ASP A 90 -12.97 -7.23 2.85
C ASP A 90 -12.46 -7.89 1.56
N LYS A 91 -11.89 -7.11 0.62
CA LYS A 91 -11.29 -7.60 -0.62
C LYS A 91 -9.82 -8.00 -0.49
N LEU A 92 -9.14 -7.68 0.61
CA LEU A 92 -7.74 -8.04 0.80
C LEU A 92 -7.44 -9.55 0.66
N PRO A 93 -8.28 -10.48 1.17
CA PRO A 93 -8.04 -11.92 1.00
C PRO A 93 -8.03 -12.38 -0.47
N GLU A 94 -8.68 -11.65 -1.37
CA GLU A 94 -8.73 -12.00 -2.79
C GLU A 94 -7.40 -11.77 -3.50
N LEU A 95 -6.47 -11.01 -2.91
CA LEU A 95 -5.11 -10.77 -3.42
C LEU A 95 -4.18 -11.98 -3.26
N GLN A 96 -4.60 -13.01 -2.51
CA GLN A 96 -3.79 -14.19 -2.32
C GLN A 96 -3.51 -14.91 -3.63
N GLY A 97 -2.22 -15.20 -3.87
CA GLY A 97 -1.73 -15.82 -5.10
C GLY A 97 -1.64 -14.88 -6.30
N ALA A 98 -1.88 -13.57 -6.13
CA ALA A 98 -1.69 -12.60 -7.21
C ALA A 98 -0.20 -12.48 -7.59
N GLU A 99 0.07 -12.30 -8.88
CA GLU A 99 1.42 -12.03 -9.39
C GLU A 99 1.71 -10.53 -9.31
N VAL A 100 2.83 -10.17 -8.69
CA VAL A 100 3.25 -8.76 -8.51
C VAL A 100 4.69 -8.56 -8.93
N HIS A 101 4.92 -7.44 -9.62
CA HIS A 101 6.26 -6.98 -9.95
C HIS A 101 6.50 -5.55 -9.45
N ILE A 102 7.67 -5.33 -8.82
CA ILE A 102 8.11 -4.02 -8.33
C ILE A 102 9.50 -3.70 -8.90
N THR A 103 9.68 -2.48 -9.38
CA THR A 103 10.92 -2.02 -10.04
C THR A 103 12.09 -1.78 -9.07
N HIS A 104 11.98 -2.26 -7.84
CA HIS A 104 12.98 -2.18 -6.77
C HIS A 104 12.63 -3.18 -5.66
N ILE A 105 13.62 -3.52 -4.85
CA ILE A 105 13.46 -4.31 -3.64
C ILE A 105 12.62 -3.51 -2.63
N PRO A 106 11.47 -4.04 -2.18
CA PRO A 106 10.59 -3.34 -1.25
C PRO A 106 11.27 -3.08 0.09
N THR A 107 10.81 -2.04 0.77
CA THR A 107 11.20 -1.79 2.16
C THR A 107 10.65 -2.88 3.07
N PRO A 108 11.20 -3.10 4.29
CA PRO A 108 10.65 -4.08 5.23
C PRO A 108 9.15 -3.86 5.55
N GLY A 109 8.70 -2.61 5.61
CA GLY A 109 7.29 -2.26 5.82
C GLY A 109 6.39 -2.70 4.67
N ASP A 110 6.89 -2.62 3.43
CA ASP A 110 6.17 -3.10 2.23
C ASP A 110 6.22 -4.62 2.09
N ASP A 111 7.41 -5.22 2.23
CA ASP A 111 7.64 -6.66 2.05
C ASP A 111 6.85 -7.48 3.07
N SER A 112 6.82 -7.05 4.34
CA SER A 112 6.04 -7.73 5.38
C SER A 112 4.53 -7.72 5.09
N GLY A 113 3.99 -6.63 4.55
CA GLY A 113 2.60 -6.55 4.13
C GLY A 113 2.29 -7.46 2.95
N LEU A 114 3.10 -7.40 1.88
CA LEU A 114 2.90 -8.20 0.66
C LEU A 114 2.98 -9.71 0.94
N ARG A 115 3.97 -10.13 1.75
CA ARG A 115 4.14 -11.55 2.11
C ARG A 115 2.97 -12.10 2.91
N ARG A 116 2.38 -11.30 3.81
CA ARG A 116 1.23 -11.73 4.63
C ARG A 116 0.00 -12.06 3.80
N PHE A 117 -0.15 -11.45 2.62
CA PHE A 117 -1.24 -11.77 1.70
C PHE A 117 -0.97 -13.00 0.84
N GLY A 118 0.22 -13.62 0.90
CA GLY A 118 0.56 -14.75 0.03
C GLY A 118 0.64 -14.35 -1.45
N ILE A 119 1.12 -13.13 -1.72
CA ILE A 119 1.36 -12.61 -3.07
C ILE A 119 2.68 -13.18 -3.62
N ASN A 120 2.69 -13.53 -4.90
CA ASN A 120 3.88 -13.96 -5.62
C ASN A 120 4.64 -12.71 -6.12
N LEU A 121 5.64 -12.30 -5.34
CA LEU A 121 6.38 -11.06 -5.57
C LEU A 121 7.70 -11.30 -6.32
N THR A 122 7.88 -10.57 -7.41
CA THR A 122 9.18 -10.40 -8.11
C THR A 122 9.64 -8.96 -8.06
N THR A 123 10.96 -8.75 -8.11
CA THR A 123 11.54 -7.41 -8.01
C THR A 123 12.76 -7.25 -8.90
N ASP A 124 12.95 -6.07 -9.47
CA ASP A 124 14.26 -5.70 -10.02
C ASP A 124 15.30 -5.57 -8.89
N PRO A 125 16.59 -5.89 -9.13
CA PRO A 125 17.63 -5.93 -8.10
C PRO A 125 18.18 -4.54 -7.76
N HIS A 126 17.29 -3.56 -7.57
CA HIS A 126 17.63 -2.18 -7.20
C HIS A 126 17.11 -1.87 -5.80
N PHE A 127 17.92 -1.26 -4.94
CA PHE A 127 17.45 -0.82 -3.62
C PHE A 127 16.47 0.35 -3.74
N ALA A 128 15.49 0.41 -2.83
CA ALA A 128 14.52 1.50 -2.73
C ALA A 128 15.17 2.88 -2.52
N THR A 129 16.32 2.91 -1.87
CA THR A 129 17.09 4.12 -1.59
C THR A 129 18.57 3.90 -1.87
N LYS A 130 19.36 4.98 -1.83
CA LYS A 130 20.83 4.91 -1.92
C LYS A 130 21.47 4.37 -0.63
N HIS A 131 20.68 4.07 0.40
CA HIS A 131 21.14 3.55 1.68
C HIS A 131 20.80 2.06 1.81
N LEU A 132 21.74 1.29 2.35
CA LEU A 132 21.59 -0.15 2.56
C LEU A 132 20.60 -0.48 3.69
N PHE A 133 20.43 0.44 4.63
CA PHE A 133 19.50 0.34 5.77
C PHE A 133 18.57 1.56 5.79
N VAL A 134 17.28 1.30 5.99
CA VAL A 134 16.29 2.35 6.28
C VAL A 134 16.25 2.48 7.80
N GLY A 135 16.80 3.59 8.32
CA GLY A 135 16.76 3.97 9.72
C GLY A 135 15.94 5.22 9.92
#